data_AF-A0A7S2FD66-F1
#
_entry.id   AF-A0A7S2FD66-F1
#
_cell.length_a   1.000
_cell.length_b   1.000
_cell.length_c   1.000
_cell.angle_alpha   90.00
_cell.angle_beta   90.00
_cell.angle_gamma   90.00
#
_symmetry.space_group_name_H-M   'P 1'
#
loop_
_entity.id
_entity.type
_entity.pdbx_description
1 polymer ?
#
loop_
_entity_poly.entity_id
_entity_poly.type
_entity_poly.pdbx_seq_one_letter_code
_entity_poly.pdbx_strand_id
1 'polypeptide(L)'
;SEIDQIQKIFAVLGKPSSEEWPEYPNFPAARRFDFPGPPCSRLGELFPSSRPVIPGNTESYRPTLSTNGLAMLSGLLTYNPARRLPAAEAATHAWFDEPPRPKDMALMPTYPSSNDGSGLTRAELYQKRKAKAYLEQARRQQARLTSQVLL
;
A
#
# COMPACT_ATOMS: atom_id res chain seq x y z
N SER A 1 9.24 15.76 17.92
CA SER A 1 9.50 17.08 17.29
C SER A 1 9.38 16.98 15.77
N GLU A 2 9.23 18.09 15.05
CA GLU A 2 9.26 18.14 13.57
C GLU A 2 10.63 17.69 13.03
N ILE A 3 11.71 18.08 13.71
CA ILE A 3 13.09 17.66 13.39
C ILE A 3 13.23 16.13 13.44
N ASP A 4 12.68 15.49 14.49
CA ASP A 4 12.71 14.03 14.61
C ASP A 4 11.92 13.34 13.49
N GLN A 5 10.84 13.97 12.99
CA GLN A 5 10.07 13.42 11.87
C GLN A 5 10.87 13.51 10.58
N ILE A 6 11.54 14.64 10.31
CA ILE A 6 12.43 14.78 9.15
C ILE A 6 13.54 13.72 9.19
N GLN A 7 14.16 13.50 10.35
CA GLN A 7 15.16 12.45 10.52
C GLN A 7 14.61 11.06 10.22
N LYS A 8 13.39 10.73 10.69
CA LYS A 8 12.73 9.45 10.39
C LYS A 8 12.41 9.29 8.91
N ILE A 9 11.95 10.36 8.25
CA ILE A 9 11.69 10.35 6.81
C ILE A 9 13.00 10.09 6.07
N PHE A 10 14.07 10.81 6.40
CA PHE A 10 15.37 10.65 5.73
C PHE A 10 16.02 9.30 6.01
N ALA A 11 15.82 8.71 7.19
CA ALA A 11 16.27 7.35 7.48
C ALA A 11 15.63 6.28 6.57
N VAL A 12 14.44 6.56 6.02
CA VAL A 12 13.70 5.66 5.13
C VAL A 12 13.93 6.00 3.65
N LEU A 13 13.77 7.27 3.27
CA LEU A 13 13.80 7.71 1.88
C LEU A 13 15.20 8.16 1.40
N GLY A 14 16.14 8.33 2.32
CA GLY A 14 17.40 9.01 2.05
C GLY A 14 17.26 10.53 2.03
N LYS A 15 18.39 11.23 2.00
CA LYS A 15 18.43 12.70 1.90
C LYS A 15 18.12 13.12 0.45
N PRO A 16 17.26 14.14 0.22
CA PRO A 16 17.04 14.65 -1.13
C PRO A 16 18.35 15.17 -1.74
N SER A 17 18.62 14.77 -2.98
CA SER A 17 19.77 15.25 -3.76
C SER A 17 19.39 16.50 -4.55
N SER A 18 20.38 17.31 -4.92
CA SER A 18 20.16 18.47 -5.81
C SER A 18 19.69 18.06 -7.21
N GLU A 19 19.88 16.80 -7.60
CA GLU A 19 19.36 16.26 -8.87
C GLU A 19 17.86 15.93 -8.78
N GLU A 20 17.40 15.39 -7.64
CA GLU A 20 16.00 15.10 -7.41
C GLU A 20 15.20 16.39 -7.15
N TRP A 21 15.76 17.28 -6.33
CA TRP A 21 15.14 18.53 -5.89
C TRP A 21 16.14 19.70 -5.92
N PRO A 22 16.29 20.40 -7.06
CA PRO A 22 17.27 21.48 -7.23
C PRO A 22 17.11 22.64 -6.25
N GLU A 23 15.89 22.94 -5.82
CA GLU A 23 15.59 24.04 -4.90
C GLU A 23 15.83 23.68 -3.43
N TYR A 24 16.00 22.40 -3.09
CA TYR A 24 16.16 21.93 -1.70
C TYR A 24 17.29 22.64 -0.94
N PRO A 25 18.51 22.83 -1.51
CA PRO A 25 19.60 23.53 -0.82
C PRO A 25 19.30 24.99 -0.50
N ASN A 26 18.32 25.61 -1.17
CA ASN A 26 17.96 27.00 -0.93
C ASN A 26 17.05 27.17 0.30
N PHE A 27 16.44 26.09 0.79
CA PHE A 27 15.53 26.17 1.93
C PHE A 27 16.27 26.52 3.24
N PRO A 28 15.71 27.40 4.08
CA PRO A 28 16.36 27.79 5.34
C PRO A 28 16.66 26.60 6.25
N ALA A 29 15.76 25.62 6.33
CA ALA A 29 15.94 24.43 7.17
C ALA A 29 17.08 23.53 6.66
N ALA A 30 17.18 23.33 5.35
CA ALA A 30 18.23 22.52 4.73
C ALA A 30 19.64 23.12 4.91
N ARG A 31 19.74 24.45 5.05
CA ARG A 31 21.00 25.16 5.34
C ARG A 31 21.36 25.19 6.82
N ARG A 32 20.37 25.16 7.71
CA ARG A 32 20.56 25.29 9.16
C ARG A 32 20.84 23.96 9.85
N PHE A 33 20.31 22.87 9.32
CA PHE A 33 20.39 21.56 9.95
C PHE A 33 21.04 20.57 8.98
N ASP A 34 22.04 19.83 9.48
CA ASP A 34 22.51 18.64 8.80
C ASP A 34 21.77 17.42 9.35
N PHE A 35 21.06 16.73 8.47
CA PHE A 35 20.29 15.56 8.82
C PHE A 35 21.04 14.31 8.36
N PRO A 36 21.35 13.38 9.28
CA PRO A 36 21.96 12.11 8.92
C PRO A 36 20.94 11.24 8.17
N GLY A 37 21.40 10.49 7.18
CA GLY A 37 20.56 9.57 6.42
C GLY A 37 21.36 8.84 5.34
N PRO A 38 20.83 7.71 4.84
CA PRO A 38 21.42 7.02 3.71
C PRO A 38 21.41 7.92 2.44
N PRO A 39 22.33 7.69 1.50
CA PRO A 39 22.38 8.44 0.25
C PRO A 39 21.23 8.12 -0.71
N CYS A 40 20.52 7.00 -0.49
CA CYS A 40 19.44 6.53 -1.33
C CYS A 40 18.28 5.95 -0.51
N SER A 41 17.13 5.83 -1.17
CA SER A 41 15.91 5.29 -0.57
C SER A 41 16.03 3.82 -0.20
N ARG A 42 15.56 3.48 0.99
CA ARG A 42 15.49 2.11 1.52
C ARG A 42 14.10 1.49 1.34
N LEU A 43 13.20 2.10 0.57
CA LEU A 43 11.86 1.57 0.33
C LEU A 43 11.90 0.14 -0.24
N GLY A 44 12.80 -0.13 -1.18
CA GLY A 44 12.97 -1.47 -1.75
C GLY A 44 13.44 -2.50 -0.72
N GLU A 45 14.26 -2.08 0.24
CA GLU A 45 14.62 -2.94 1.37
C GLU A 45 13.41 -3.19 2.25
N LEU A 46 12.62 -2.17 2.59
CA LEU A 46 11.45 -2.25 3.49
C LEU A 46 10.31 -3.08 2.93
N PHE A 47 10.12 -3.03 1.61
CA PHE A 47 9.04 -3.70 0.88
C PHE A 47 9.60 -4.64 -0.20
N PRO A 48 10.22 -5.77 0.20
CA PRO A 48 10.79 -6.71 -0.75
C PRO A 48 9.68 -7.37 -1.58
N SER A 49 10.03 -7.82 -2.79
CA SER A 49 9.07 -8.47 -3.69
C SER A 49 8.70 -9.90 -3.29
N SER A 50 9.49 -10.53 -2.43
CA SER A 50 9.21 -11.85 -1.86
C SER A 50 9.42 -11.86 -0.36
N ARG A 51 8.67 -12.72 0.35
CA ARG A 51 8.89 -12.92 1.77
C ARG A 51 10.22 -13.68 1.94
N PRO A 52 11.16 -13.16 2.74
CA PRO A 52 12.34 -13.94 3.08
C PRO A 52 11.91 -15.19 3.85
N VAL A 53 12.33 -16.36 3.37
CA VAL A 53 12.16 -17.61 4.10
C VAL A 53 13.18 -17.61 5.22
N ILE A 54 12.76 -17.32 6.46
CA ILE A 54 13.66 -17.38 7.61
C ILE A 54 13.43 -18.71 8.35
N PRO A 55 14.44 -19.59 8.42
CA PRO A 55 14.35 -20.82 9.21
C PRO A 55 13.99 -20.49 10.66
N GLY A 56 12.91 -21.06 11.17
CA GLY A 56 12.47 -20.85 12.56
C GLY A 56 11.63 -19.58 12.81
N ASN A 57 11.39 -18.71 11.82
CA ASN A 57 10.35 -17.69 11.90
C ASN A 57 9.52 -17.59 10.62
N THR A 58 8.31 -18.15 10.66
CA THR A 58 7.32 -18.04 9.57
C THR A 58 6.36 -16.87 9.76
N GLU A 59 6.37 -16.23 10.92
CA GLU A 59 5.43 -15.16 11.30
C GLU A 59 5.93 -13.74 11.01
N SER A 60 7.05 -13.57 10.33
CA SER A 60 7.56 -12.23 9.99
C SER A 60 6.54 -11.48 9.13
N TYR A 61 5.72 -10.62 9.76
CA TYR A 61 4.70 -9.76 9.15
C TYR A 61 5.37 -8.60 8.42
N ARG A 62 6.22 -8.93 7.44
CA ARG A 62 6.79 -7.93 6.57
C ARG A 62 5.90 -7.79 5.34
N PRO A 63 5.36 -6.60 5.06
CA PRO A 63 4.64 -6.37 3.83
C PRO A 63 5.58 -6.56 2.65
N THR A 64 5.12 -7.30 1.65
CA THR A 64 5.81 -7.43 0.36
C THR A 64 5.16 -6.52 -0.66
N LEU A 65 5.94 -6.06 -1.64
CA LEU A 65 5.44 -5.19 -2.69
C LEU A 65 6.08 -5.56 -4.02
N SER A 66 5.27 -5.61 -5.08
CA SER A 66 5.75 -5.85 -6.43
C SER A 66 6.61 -4.67 -6.91
N THR A 67 7.30 -4.86 -8.03
CA THR A 67 8.01 -3.78 -8.71
C THR A 67 7.09 -2.60 -9.05
N ASN A 68 5.87 -2.87 -9.54
CA ASN A 68 4.90 -1.81 -9.85
C ASN A 68 4.43 -1.09 -8.58
N GLY A 69 4.19 -1.83 -7.50
CA GLY A 69 3.79 -1.24 -6.23
C GLY A 69 4.89 -0.35 -5.65
N LEU A 70 6.14 -0.80 -5.74
CA LEU A 70 7.30 -0.02 -5.28
C LEU A 70 7.49 1.25 -6.12
N ALA A 71 7.30 1.15 -7.45
CA ALA A 71 7.34 2.31 -8.35
C ALA A 71 6.26 3.34 -7.99
N MET A 72 5.01 2.90 -7.80
CA MET A 72 3.91 3.75 -7.36
C MET A 72 4.20 4.42 -6.01
N LEU A 73 4.63 3.64 -5.01
CA LEU A 73 4.95 4.14 -3.68
C LEU A 73 6.08 5.17 -3.72
N SER A 74 7.13 4.91 -4.51
CA SER A 74 8.25 5.84 -4.68
C SER A 74 7.81 7.15 -5.35
N GLY A 75 6.93 7.07 -6.35
CA GLY A 75 6.34 8.24 -7.00
C GLY A 75 5.48 9.08 -6.04
N LEU A 76 4.68 8.44 -5.18
CA LEU A 76 3.85 9.13 -4.18
C LEU A 76 4.69 9.83 -3.10
N LEU A 77 5.84 9.24 -2.74
CA LEU A 77 6.73 9.74 -1.69
C LEU A 77 7.88 10.61 -2.22
N THR A 78 7.86 10.99 -3.49
CA THR A 78 8.86 11.89 -4.10
C THR A 78 8.85 13.24 -3.38
N TYR A 79 10.06 13.71 -3.02
CA TYR A 79 10.23 14.94 -2.24
C TYR A 79 9.74 16.17 -3.00
N ASN A 80 10.21 16.35 -4.23
CA ASN A 80 9.85 17.48 -5.07
C ASN A 80 8.37 17.39 -5.48
N PRO A 81 7.50 18.31 -5.01
CA PRO A 81 6.08 18.26 -5.29
C PRO A 81 5.75 18.41 -6.79
N ALA A 82 6.61 19.08 -7.56
CA ALA A 82 6.43 19.22 -9.01
C ALA A 82 6.68 17.92 -9.78
N ARG A 83 7.42 16.97 -9.18
CA ARG A 83 7.72 15.65 -9.76
C ARG A 83 6.94 14.52 -9.11
N ARG A 84 6.18 14.80 -8.04
CA ARG A 84 5.43 13.80 -7.28
C ARG A 84 4.27 13.25 -8.10
N LEU A 85 4.05 11.94 -8.02
CA LEU A 85 2.98 11.24 -8.74
C LEU A 85 1.59 11.85 -8.39
N PRO A 86 0.86 12.43 -9.36
CA PRO A 86 -0.47 12.98 -9.14
C PRO A 86 -1.49 11.91 -8.78
N ALA A 87 -2.50 12.28 -7.96
CA ALA A 87 -3.53 11.34 -7.52
C ALA A 87 -4.32 10.70 -8.67
N ALA A 88 -4.61 11.48 -9.73
CA ALA A 88 -5.33 10.98 -10.90
C ALA A 88 -4.54 9.89 -11.64
N GLU A 89 -3.22 10.07 -11.78
CA GLU A 89 -2.33 9.09 -12.41
C GLU A 89 -2.11 7.87 -11.51
N ALA A 90 -1.95 8.10 -10.21
CA ALA A 90 -1.83 7.04 -9.22
C ALA A 90 -3.07 6.12 -9.20
N ALA A 91 -4.28 6.67 -9.37
CA ALA A 91 -5.52 5.90 -9.38
C ALA A 91 -5.64 4.91 -10.55
N THR A 92 -4.92 5.16 -11.65
CA THR A 92 -4.87 4.30 -12.84
C THR A 92 -3.57 3.50 -12.94
N HIS A 93 -2.77 3.46 -11.87
CA HIS A 93 -1.47 2.80 -11.90
C HIS A 93 -1.61 1.27 -12.06
N ALA A 94 -0.72 0.67 -12.85
CA ALA A 94 -0.72 -0.78 -13.17
C ALA A 94 -0.69 -1.70 -11.94
N TRP A 95 -0.24 -1.18 -10.80
CA TRP A 95 -0.27 -1.88 -9.50
C TRP A 95 -1.69 -2.32 -9.08
N PHE A 96 -2.74 -1.62 -9.48
CA PHE A 96 -4.11 -2.02 -9.14
C PHE A 96 -4.65 -3.16 -10.01
N ASP A 97 -4.04 -3.41 -11.16
CA ASP A 97 -4.45 -4.44 -12.12
C ASP A 97 -3.68 -5.76 -11.99
N GLU A 98 -2.55 -5.73 -11.29
CA GLU A 98 -1.72 -6.91 -11.09
C GLU A 98 -2.34 -7.87 -10.05
N PRO A 99 -1.99 -9.16 -10.11
CA PRO A 99 -2.34 -10.11 -9.05
C PRO A 99 -1.47 -9.91 -7.80
N PRO A 100 -2.03 -10.09 -6.58
CA PRO A 100 -3.44 -10.34 -6.30
C PRO A 100 -4.29 -9.06 -6.46
N ARG A 101 -5.44 -9.20 -7.14
CA ARG A 101 -6.42 -8.12 -7.29
C ARG A 101 -6.89 -7.62 -5.91
N PRO A 102 -7.31 -6.34 -5.80
CA PRO A 102 -7.86 -5.78 -4.57
C PRO A 102 -8.96 -6.67 -3.97
N LYS A 103 -8.95 -6.79 -2.64
CA LYS A 103 -9.97 -7.56 -1.92
C LYS A 103 -11.32 -6.89 -2.09
N ASP A 104 -12.34 -7.68 -2.42
CA ASP A 104 -13.73 -7.21 -2.46
C ASP A 104 -14.10 -6.56 -1.11
N MET A 105 -14.72 -5.38 -1.16
CA MET A 105 -15.15 -4.62 0.01
C MET A 105 -16.00 -5.46 0.97
N ALA A 106 -16.84 -6.37 0.45
CA ALA A 106 -17.67 -7.25 1.26
C ALA A 106 -16.83 -8.22 2.13
N LEU A 107 -15.64 -8.57 1.65
CA LEU A 107 -14.68 -9.49 2.28
C LEU A 107 -13.63 -8.78 3.14
N MET A 108 -13.57 -7.45 3.15
CA MET A 108 -12.67 -6.72 4.03
C MET A 108 -12.98 -7.01 5.51
N PRO A 109 -11.96 -7.13 6.38
CA PRO A 109 -12.19 -7.30 7.80
C PRO A 109 -12.95 -6.09 8.33
N THR A 110 -13.97 -6.33 9.15
CA THR A 110 -14.68 -5.26 9.84
C THR A 110 -14.49 -5.35 11.34
N TYR A 111 -14.70 -4.21 11.97
CA TYR A 111 -14.68 -4.06 13.42
C TYR A 111 -16.13 -3.77 13.83
N PRO A 112 -16.96 -4.82 14.02
CA PRO A 112 -18.33 -4.63 14.46
C PRO A 112 -18.35 -3.94 15.82
N SER A 113 -19.36 -3.11 16.06
CA SER A 113 -19.58 -2.48 17.36
C SER A 113 -19.89 -3.55 18.40
N SER A 114 -19.34 -3.43 19.61
CA SER A 114 -19.69 -4.31 20.74
C SER A 114 -21.18 -4.26 21.09
N ASN A 115 -21.91 -3.24 20.63
CA ASN A 115 -23.34 -3.05 20.85
C ASN A 115 -24.21 -3.38 19.62
N ASP A 116 -23.71 -4.09 18.61
CA ASP A 116 -24.48 -4.34 17.38
C ASP A 116 -25.74 -5.22 17.56
N GLY A 117 -25.92 -5.81 18.76
CA GLY A 117 -27.09 -6.59 19.13
C GLY A 117 -27.24 -7.91 18.37
N SER A 118 -26.27 -8.28 17.52
CA SER A 118 -26.35 -9.47 16.67
C SER A 118 -26.08 -10.77 17.41
N GLY A 119 -25.42 -10.71 18.57
CA GLY A 119 -24.99 -11.87 19.36
C GLY A 119 -23.93 -12.74 18.68
N LEU A 120 -23.45 -12.35 17.49
CA LEU A 120 -22.47 -13.09 16.72
C LEU A 120 -21.06 -12.60 17.02
N THR A 121 -20.13 -13.52 17.14
CA THR A 121 -18.71 -13.20 17.24
C THR A 121 -18.21 -12.58 15.93
N ARG A 122 -17.11 -11.82 16.00
CA ARG A 122 -16.45 -11.22 14.82
C ARG A 122 -16.09 -12.27 13.76
N ALA A 123 -15.68 -13.46 14.20
CA ALA A 123 -15.35 -14.57 13.32
C ALA A 123 -16.59 -15.09 12.58
N GLU A 124 -17.72 -15.28 13.28
CA GLU A 124 -18.98 -15.73 12.66
C GLU A 124 -19.53 -14.71 11.68
N LEU A 125 -19.50 -13.41 12.03
CA LEU A 125 -19.88 -12.32 11.13
C LEU A 125 -19.03 -12.32 9.85
N TYR A 126 -17.72 -12.54 9.99
CA TYR A 126 -16.81 -12.66 8.85
C TYR A 126 -17.17 -13.85 7.97
N GLN A 127 -17.39 -15.05 8.54
CA GLN A 127 -17.75 -16.24 7.76
C GLN A 127 -19.08 -16.07 7.03
N LYS A 128 -20.10 -15.52 7.70
CA LYS A 128 -21.42 -15.25 7.12
C LYS A 128 -21.31 -14.31 5.90
N ARG A 129 -20.53 -13.24 6.02
CA ARG A 129 -20.30 -12.29 4.92
C ARG A 129 -19.47 -12.89 3.79
N LYS A 130 -18.44 -13.65 4.14
CA LYS A 130 -17.60 -14.37 3.18
C LYS A 130 -18.44 -15.33 2.33
N ALA A 131 -19.30 -16.13 2.96
CA ALA A 131 -20.23 -17.02 2.28
C ALA A 131 -21.20 -16.24 1.36
N LYS A 132 -21.79 -15.14 1.85
CA LYS A 132 -22.70 -14.30 1.06
C LYS A 132 -22.01 -13.70 -0.18
N ALA A 133 -20.80 -13.16 -0.02
CA ALA A 133 -20.04 -12.55 -1.11
C ALA A 133 -19.66 -13.58 -2.18
N TYR A 134 -19.21 -14.77 -1.80
CA TYR A 134 -18.92 -15.83 -2.78
C TYR A 134 -20.16 -16.32 -3.52
N LEU A 135 -21.29 -16.45 -2.84
CA LEU A 135 -22.55 -16.82 -3.48
C LEU A 135 -22.96 -15.76 -4.53
N GLU A 136 -22.79 -14.48 -4.20
CA GLU A 136 -23.09 -13.39 -5.12
C GLU A 136 -22.13 -13.38 -6.33
N GLN A 137 -20.84 -13.61 -6.10
CA GLN A 137 -19.85 -13.74 -7.17
C GLN A 137 -20.17 -14.92 -8.10
N ALA A 138 -20.53 -16.09 -7.55
CA ALA A 138 -20.93 -17.25 -8.33
C ALA A 138 -22.19 -16.96 -9.18
N ARG A 139 -23.19 -16.28 -8.61
CA ARG A 139 -24.40 -15.86 -9.36
C ARG A 139 -24.07 -14.91 -10.50
N ARG A 140 -23.19 -13.92 -10.28
CA ARG A 140 -22.74 -12.98 -11.32
C ARG A 140 -21.99 -13.70 -12.44
N GLN A 141 -21.12 -14.66 -12.11
CA GLN A 141 -20.40 -15.48 -13.09
C GLN A 141 -21.37 -16.32 -13.91
N GLN A 142 -22.32 -16.98 -13.26
CA GLN A 142 -23.33 -17.80 -13.93
C GLN A 142 -24.19 -16.94 -14.88
N ALA A 143 -24.69 -15.79 -14.42
CA ALA A 143 -25.46 -14.87 -15.26
C ALA A 143 -24.65 -14.37 -16.48
N ARG A 144 -23.35 -14.07 -16.31
CA ARG A 144 -22.47 -13.67 -17.40
C ARG A 144 -22.31 -14.79 -18.45
N LEU A 145 -22.10 -16.03 -18.00
CA LEU A 145 -21.99 -17.19 -18.88
C LEU A 145 -23.30 -17.45 -19.63
N THR A 146 -24.44 -17.42 -18.94
CA THR A 146 -25.75 -17.60 -19.58
C THR A 146 -26.03 -16.50 -20.60
N SER A 147 -25.63 -15.26 -20.33
CA SER A 147 -25.79 -14.16 -21.28
C SER A 147 -24.89 -14.28 -22.51
N GLN A 148 -23.72 -14.90 -22.40
CA GLN A 148 -22.80 -15.12 -23.53
C GLN A 148 -23.19 -16.29 -24.44
N VAL A 149 -23.97 -17.25 -23.92
CA VAL A 149 -24.41 -18.44 -24.68
C VAL A 149 -25.73 -18.20 -25.45
N LEU A 150 -26.47 -17.15 -25.10
CA LEU A 150 -27.74 -16.77 -25.75
C LEU A 150 -27.57 -15.76 -26.90
N LEU A 151 -26.33 -15.48 -27.32
CA LEU A 151 -25.96 -14.70 -28.52
C LEU A 151 -25.27 -15.61 -29.52
#